data_AF-A0AAD2J2B2-F1
#
_entry.id   AF-A0AAD2J2B2-F1
#
_cell.length_a   1.000
_cell.length_b   1.000
_cell.length_c   1.000
_cell.angle_alpha   90.00
_cell.angle_beta   90.00
_cell.angle_gamma   90.00
#
_symmetry.space_group_name_H-M   'P 1'
#
loop_
_entity.id
_entity.type
_entity.pdbx_description
1 polymer ?
#
loop_
_entity_poly.entity_id
_entity_poly.type
_entity_poly.pdbx_seq_one_letter_code
_entity_poly.pdbx_strand_id
1 'polypeptide(L)'
;MISNYPTVWQERYAQARYVEVDPTVKHCSQSALPIVWSERVFAETPELWDEAQAAGLCVGWAQSNLDAYGTGGMLTLARQKEQLSDEELLSKELRMRWLVTVAHLALSRVLLPRFKLTPDTPLTRRETEILKWAADGKTSSDVSEILAIAESTVRFHTKNAISKLGARNRTAAVARAALLGLLR
;
A
#
# COMPACT_ATOMS: atom_id res chain seq x y z
N MET A 1 -12.67 -2.07 2.02
CA MET A 1 -12.63 -3.32 1.23
C MET A 1 -13.75 -3.25 0.21
N ILE A 2 -13.51 -3.62 -1.05
CA ILE A 2 -14.56 -3.74 -2.08
C ILE A 2 -14.69 -5.23 -2.38
N SER A 3 -15.88 -5.81 -2.21
CA SER A 3 -16.12 -7.23 -2.47
C SER A 3 -17.56 -7.48 -2.93
N ASN A 4 -17.79 -8.67 -3.49
CA ASN A 4 -19.11 -9.22 -3.81
C ASN A 4 -19.54 -10.28 -2.78
N TYR A 5 -18.96 -10.26 -1.58
CA TYR A 5 -19.35 -11.18 -0.50
C TYR A 5 -20.77 -10.87 0.00
N PRO A 6 -21.44 -11.82 0.68
CA PRO A 6 -22.75 -11.55 1.28
C PRO A 6 -22.71 -10.29 2.14
N THR A 7 -23.71 -9.39 2.01
CA THR A 7 -23.72 -8.10 2.71
C THR A 7 -23.62 -8.26 4.22
N VAL A 8 -24.29 -9.28 4.77
CA VAL A 8 -24.24 -9.66 6.19
C VAL A 8 -22.80 -9.94 6.63
N TRP A 9 -22.01 -10.62 5.79
CA TRP A 9 -20.60 -10.87 6.07
C TRP A 9 -19.76 -9.59 6.01
N GLN A 10 -19.99 -8.73 5.03
CA GLN A 10 -19.28 -7.46 4.91
C GLN A 10 -19.50 -6.57 6.14
N GLU A 11 -20.74 -6.50 6.64
CA GLU A 11 -21.10 -5.77 7.85
C GLU A 11 -20.46 -6.37 9.09
N ARG A 12 -20.53 -7.70 9.26
CA ARG A 12 -19.89 -8.39 10.39
C ARG A 12 -18.37 -8.16 10.40
N TYR A 13 -17.72 -8.30 9.24
CA TYR A 13 -16.28 -8.09 9.09
C TYR A 13 -15.86 -6.66 9.47
N ALA A 14 -16.67 -5.67 9.11
CA ALA A 14 -16.44 -4.27 9.49
C ALA A 14 -16.65 -4.03 10.99
N GLN A 15 -17.74 -4.54 11.56
CA GLN A 15 -18.08 -4.38 12.99
C GLN A 15 -17.03 -5.02 13.91
N ALA A 16 -16.55 -6.22 13.56
CA ALA A 16 -15.52 -6.92 14.31
C ALA A 16 -14.10 -6.40 14.04
N ARG A 17 -13.93 -5.42 13.15
CA ARG A 17 -12.63 -4.88 12.70
C ARG A 17 -11.66 -5.96 12.23
N TYR A 18 -12.17 -6.98 11.53
CA TYR A 18 -11.33 -8.11 11.13
C TYR A 18 -10.17 -7.72 10.22
N VAL A 19 -10.22 -6.59 9.52
CA VAL A 19 -9.10 -6.06 8.73
C VAL A 19 -7.79 -5.94 9.52
N GLU A 20 -7.85 -5.74 10.84
CA GLU A 20 -6.66 -5.57 11.70
C GLU A 20 -6.03 -6.90 12.12
N VAL A 21 -6.81 -7.97 12.15
CA VAL A 21 -6.38 -9.30 12.60
C VAL A 21 -6.30 -10.31 11.47
N ASP A 22 -6.87 -10.00 10.30
CA ASP A 22 -6.93 -10.89 9.15
C ASP A 22 -5.51 -11.28 8.68
N PRO A 23 -5.15 -12.58 8.78
CA PRO A 23 -3.81 -13.05 8.44
C PRO A 23 -3.51 -12.87 6.95
N THR A 24 -4.52 -12.84 6.09
CA THR A 24 -4.36 -12.65 4.65
C THR A 24 -4.00 -11.20 4.33
N VAL A 25 -4.63 -10.24 5.02
CA VAL A 25 -4.30 -8.81 4.93
C VAL A 25 -2.89 -8.57 5.46
N LYS A 26 -2.57 -9.13 6.63
CA LYS A 26 -1.23 -9.04 7.23
C LYS A 26 -0.16 -9.59 6.29
N HIS A 27 -0.34 -10.80 5.76
CA HIS A 27 0.59 -11.42 4.81
C HIS A 27 0.76 -10.57 3.55
N CYS A 28 -0.33 -10.16 2.91
CA CYS A 28 -0.27 -9.38 1.67
C CYS A 28 0.37 -8.00 1.85
N SER A 29 0.32 -7.42 3.06
CA SER A 29 1.01 -6.16 3.37
C SER A 29 2.54 -6.31 3.49
N GLN A 30 3.03 -7.52 3.71
CA GLN A 30 4.44 -7.82 4.01
C GLN A 30 5.12 -8.69 2.96
N SER A 31 4.34 -9.31 2.06
CA SER A 31 4.83 -10.28 1.08
C SER A 31 4.13 -10.11 -0.27
N ALA A 32 4.91 -10.28 -1.35
CA ALA A 32 4.39 -10.38 -2.71
C ALA A 32 3.95 -11.80 -3.08
N LEU A 33 4.22 -12.79 -2.23
CA LEU A 33 3.84 -14.18 -2.47
C LEU A 33 2.34 -14.38 -2.24
N PRO A 34 1.68 -15.25 -3.02
CA PRO A 34 0.30 -15.62 -2.76
C PRO A 34 0.15 -16.28 -1.38
N ILE A 35 -1.04 -16.18 -0.82
CA ILE A 35 -1.45 -16.98 0.34
C ILE A 35 -2.78 -17.68 0.04
N VAL A 36 -2.80 -18.98 0.28
CA VAL A 36 -4.00 -19.82 0.17
C VAL A 36 -4.57 -20.03 1.56
N TRP A 37 -5.87 -19.85 1.69
CA TRP A 37 -6.57 -20.01 2.96
C TRP A 37 -6.51 -21.46 3.43
N SER A 38 -6.21 -21.64 4.71
CA SER A 38 -6.22 -22.93 5.38
C SER A 38 -6.40 -22.71 6.87
N GLU A 39 -6.85 -23.73 7.60
CA GLU A 39 -6.97 -23.69 9.05
C GLU A 39 -5.66 -23.24 9.72
N ARG A 40 -4.51 -23.66 9.19
CA ARG A 40 -3.19 -23.23 9.68
C ARG A 40 -2.96 -21.73 9.55
N VAL A 41 -3.42 -21.11 8.46
CA VAL A 41 -3.27 -19.66 8.23
C VAL A 41 -4.11 -18.86 9.24
N PHE A 42 -5.28 -19.38 9.59
CA PHE A 42 -6.19 -18.72 10.53
C PHE A 42 -6.10 -19.25 11.97
N ALA A 43 -5.04 -19.99 12.32
CA ALA A 43 -4.89 -20.58 13.65
C ALA A 43 -4.91 -19.54 14.80
N GLU A 44 -4.42 -18.32 14.54
CA GLU A 44 -4.46 -17.20 15.49
C GLU A 44 -5.79 -16.42 15.47
N THR A 45 -6.67 -16.70 14.51
CA THR A 45 -7.96 -16.02 14.31
C THR A 45 -9.10 -17.01 14.00
N PRO A 46 -9.37 -17.98 14.89
CA PRO A 46 -10.36 -19.02 14.64
C PRO A 46 -11.79 -18.47 14.47
N GLU A 47 -12.16 -17.41 15.20
CA GLU A 47 -13.49 -16.79 15.07
C GLU A 47 -13.73 -16.24 13.65
N LEU A 48 -12.74 -15.54 13.08
CA LEU A 48 -12.79 -15.05 11.70
C LEU A 48 -12.94 -16.22 10.71
N TRP A 49 -12.20 -17.31 10.95
CA TRP A 49 -12.24 -18.50 10.10
C TRP A 49 -13.61 -19.18 10.10
N ASP A 50 -14.17 -19.40 11.29
CA ASP A 50 -15.45 -20.08 11.45
C ASP A 50 -16.59 -19.26 10.84
N GLU A 51 -16.61 -17.95 11.09
CA GLU A 51 -17.64 -17.08 10.51
C GLU A 51 -17.50 -16.92 8.99
N ALA A 52 -16.27 -16.85 8.47
CA ALA A 52 -16.02 -16.81 7.03
C ALA A 52 -16.55 -18.09 6.35
N GLN A 53 -16.28 -19.25 6.94
CA GLN A 53 -16.81 -20.53 6.47
C GLN A 53 -18.35 -20.58 6.55
N ALA A 54 -18.95 -20.10 7.63
CA ALA A 54 -20.41 -20.02 7.78
C ALA A 54 -21.04 -19.10 6.71
N ALA A 55 -20.32 -18.08 6.26
CA ALA A 55 -20.72 -17.21 5.15
C ALA A 55 -20.46 -17.82 3.76
N GLY A 56 -19.92 -19.04 3.68
CA GLY A 56 -19.62 -19.75 2.43
C GLY A 56 -18.28 -19.37 1.79
N LEU A 57 -17.39 -18.71 2.54
CA LEU A 57 -16.04 -18.32 2.12
C LEU A 57 -15.02 -19.33 2.65
N CYS A 58 -15.06 -20.54 2.11
CA CYS A 58 -14.29 -21.67 2.66
C CYS A 58 -12.90 -21.83 2.03
N VAL A 59 -12.75 -21.51 0.75
CA VAL A 59 -11.49 -21.67 0.01
C VAL A 59 -11.15 -20.34 -0.62
N GLY A 60 -9.96 -19.81 -0.35
CA GLY A 60 -9.54 -18.52 -0.88
C GLY A 60 -8.08 -18.46 -1.29
N TRP A 61 -7.82 -17.64 -2.31
CA TRP A 61 -6.50 -17.29 -2.79
C TRP A 61 -6.39 -15.76 -2.77
N ALA A 62 -5.56 -15.26 -1.87
CA ALA A 62 -5.18 -13.85 -1.81
C ALA A 62 -3.82 -13.64 -2.49
N GLN A 63 -3.77 -12.68 -3.41
CA GLN A 63 -2.56 -12.28 -4.12
C GLN A 63 -2.30 -10.80 -3.86
N SER A 64 -1.08 -10.49 -3.41
CA SER A 64 -0.61 -9.12 -3.18
C SER A 64 -0.06 -8.48 -4.45
N ASN A 65 -0.12 -7.15 -4.51
CA ASN A 65 0.55 -6.29 -5.47
C ASN A 65 1.05 -5.01 -4.76
N LEU A 66 2.31 -4.65 -4.97
CA LEU A 66 2.89 -3.38 -4.53
C LEU A 66 3.23 -2.56 -5.78
N ASP A 67 2.86 -1.29 -5.81
CA ASP A 67 3.30 -0.40 -6.88
C ASP A 67 4.58 0.39 -6.54
N ALA A 68 5.10 1.09 -7.54
CA ALA A 68 6.33 1.89 -7.45
C ALA A 68 6.21 3.12 -6.54
N TYR A 69 5.03 3.40 -5.98
CA TYR A 69 4.75 4.46 -5.02
C TYR A 69 4.51 3.89 -3.61
N GLY A 70 4.80 2.60 -3.40
CA GLY A 70 4.58 1.94 -2.11
C GLY A 70 3.10 1.75 -1.77
N THR A 71 2.18 2.00 -2.71
CA THR A 71 0.77 1.69 -2.48
C THR A 71 0.57 0.21 -2.71
N GLY A 72 0.20 -0.48 -1.63
CA GLY A 72 -0.17 -1.89 -1.68
C GLY A 72 -1.63 -2.08 -2.04
N GLY A 73 -1.89 -3.16 -2.77
CA GLY A 73 -3.20 -3.69 -3.05
C GLY A 73 -3.17 -5.21 -2.93
N MET A 74 -4.34 -5.79 -2.74
CA MET A 74 -4.50 -7.24 -2.81
C MET A 74 -5.81 -7.57 -3.50
N LEU A 75 -5.82 -8.72 -4.16
CA LEU A 75 -7.02 -9.32 -4.71
C LEU A 75 -7.20 -10.69 -4.08
N THR A 76 -8.39 -10.94 -3.56
CA THR A 76 -8.77 -12.23 -3.02
C THR A 76 -9.93 -12.79 -3.84
N LEU A 77 -9.76 -14.02 -4.33
CA LEU A 77 -10.85 -14.81 -4.88
C LEU A 77 -11.18 -15.91 -3.89
N ALA A 78 -12.46 -16.08 -3.58
CA ALA A 78 -12.93 -17.11 -2.67
C ALA A 78 -14.10 -17.88 -3.27
N ARG A 79 -14.21 -19.17 -2.92
CA ARG A 79 -15.30 -20.06 -3.30
C ARG A 79 -15.73 -20.95 -2.12
N GLN A 80 -16.95 -21.46 -2.20
CA GLN A 80 -17.55 -22.27 -1.13
C GLN A 80 -17.06 -23.72 -1.14
N LYS A 81 -16.85 -24.31 -2.33
CA LYS A 81 -16.54 -25.72 -2.51
C LYS A 81 -15.26 -25.89 -3.33
N GLU A 82 -14.71 -27.10 -3.28
CA GLU A 82 -13.50 -27.56 -4.01
C GLU A 82 -12.21 -26.89 -3.52
N GLN A 83 -11.31 -27.70 -2.96
CA GLN A 83 -9.99 -27.21 -2.57
C GLN A 83 -9.17 -26.84 -3.82
N LEU A 84 -8.29 -25.85 -3.69
CA LEU A 84 -7.35 -25.49 -4.74
C LEU A 84 -6.29 -26.60 -4.84
N SER A 85 -6.21 -27.28 -5.99
CA SER A 85 -5.16 -28.26 -6.24
C SER A 85 -3.86 -27.59 -6.64
N ASP A 86 -2.73 -28.27 -6.47
CA ASP A 86 -1.43 -27.76 -6.89
C ASP A 86 -1.38 -27.48 -8.40
N GLU A 87 -2.02 -28.32 -9.22
CA GLU A 87 -2.14 -28.10 -10.67
C GLU A 87 -2.95 -26.84 -11.00
N GLU A 88 -4.04 -26.58 -10.26
CA GLU A 88 -4.84 -25.37 -10.39
C GLU A 88 -4.04 -24.12 -10.01
N LEU A 89 -3.29 -24.17 -8.90
CA LEU A 89 -2.44 -23.06 -8.46
C LEU A 89 -1.36 -22.76 -9.51
N LEU A 90 -0.62 -23.76 -9.96
CA LEU A 90 0.44 -23.60 -10.96
C LEU A 90 -0.09 -23.07 -12.29
N SER A 91 -1.21 -23.62 -12.78
CA SER A 91 -1.79 -23.20 -14.06
C SER A 91 -2.40 -21.79 -14.03
N LYS A 92 -2.82 -21.31 -12.86
CA LYS A 92 -3.49 -20.00 -12.70
C LYS A 92 -2.61 -18.91 -12.08
N GLU A 93 -1.43 -19.23 -11.56
CA GLU A 93 -0.56 -18.28 -10.84
C GLU A 93 -0.27 -17.02 -11.65
N LEU A 94 0.15 -17.18 -12.91
CA LEU A 94 0.45 -16.05 -13.79
C LEU A 94 -0.80 -15.20 -14.08
N ARG A 95 -1.97 -15.83 -14.23
CA ARG A 95 -3.25 -15.13 -14.47
C ARG A 95 -3.67 -14.35 -13.22
N MET A 96 -3.52 -14.93 -12.04
CA MET A 96 -3.82 -14.28 -10.76
C MET A 96 -2.92 -13.07 -10.52
N ARG A 97 -1.60 -13.21 -10.77
CA ARG A 97 -0.66 -12.08 -10.69
C ARG A 97 -1.00 -10.97 -11.67
N TRP A 98 -1.27 -11.31 -12.93
CA TRP A 98 -1.67 -10.32 -13.92
C TRP A 98 -2.98 -9.62 -13.51
N LEU A 99 -3.97 -10.37 -13.03
CA LEU A 99 -5.26 -9.84 -12.63
C LEU A 99 -5.16 -8.86 -11.46
N VAL A 100 -4.39 -9.19 -10.40
CA VAL A 100 -4.19 -8.24 -9.29
C VAL A 100 -3.51 -6.96 -9.77
N THR A 101 -2.54 -7.04 -10.67
CA THR A 101 -1.83 -5.87 -11.18
C THR A 101 -2.76 -4.97 -11.99
N VAL A 102 -3.55 -5.54 -12.91
CA VAL A 102 -4.51 -4.76 -13.72
C VAL A 102 -5.61 -4.17 -12.85
N ALA A 103 -6.15 -4.94 -11.90
CA ALA A 103 -7.15 -4.46 -10.95
C ALA A 103 -6.60 -3.32 -10.07
N HIS A 104 -5.38 -3.46 -9.55
CA HIS A 104 -4.70 -2.43 -8.76
C HIS A 104 -4.50 -1.15 -9.56
N LEU A 105 -4.05 -1.24 -10.82
CA LEU A 105 -3.87 -0.07 -11.68
C LEU A 105 -5.20 0.63 -11.96
N ALA A 106 -6.26 -0.11 -12.26
CA ALA A 106 -7.59 0.45 -12.51
C ALA A 106 -8.17 1.13 -11.26
N LEU A 107 -8.14 0.44 -10.11
CA LEU A 107 -8.60 0.98 -8.84
C LEU A 107 -7.79 2.20 -8.41
N SER A 108 -6.47 2.15 -8.55
CA SER A 108 -5.58 3.26 -8.21
C SER A 108 -5.92 4.52 -9.00
N ARG A 109 -6.21 4.40 -10.31
CA ARG A 109 -6.63 5.56 -11.13
C ARG A 109 -7.91 6.21 -10.64
N VAL A 110 -8.85 5.43 -10.11
CA VAL A 110 -10.16 5.94 -9.64
C VAL A 110 -10.10 6.41 -8.18
N LEU A 111 -9.34 5.71 -7.33
CA LEU A 111 -9.31 5.91 -5.90
C LEU A 111 -8.19 6.86 -5.43
N LEU A 112 -6.99 6.82 -6.01
CA LEU A 112 -5.88 7.69 -5.57
C LEU A 112 -6.21 9.19 -5.66
N PRO A 113 -6.92 9.69 -6.69
CA PRO A 113 -7.36 11.09 -6.69
C PRO A 113 -8.29 11.43 -5.52
N ARG A 114 -9.11 10.48 -5.06
CA ARG A 114 -9.99 10.64 -3.89
C ARG A 114 -9.20 10.69 -2.58
N PHE A 115 -8.07 10.00 -2.51
CA PHE A 115 -7.22 9.95 -1.32
C PHE A 115 -6.18 11.08 -1.21
N LYS A 116 -6.14 12.04 -2.16
CA LYS A 116 -5.21 13.20 -2.18
C LYS A 116 -3.80 12.86 -1.68
N LEU A 117 -3.23 11.77 -2.20
CA LEU A 117 -1.90 11.36 -1.77
C LEU A 117 -0.84 12.32 -2.34
N THR A 118 -1.02 12.85 -3.55
CA THR A 118 -0.11 13.82 -4.16
C THR A 118 -0.38 15.26 -3.69
N PRO A 119 0.65 16.10 -3.53
CA PRO A 119 0.47 17.51 -3.21
C PRO A 119 -0.28 18.24 -4.34
N ASP A 120 -1.16 19.17 -3.98
CA ASP A 120 -1.94 19.98 -4.94
C ASP A 120 -1.03 20.81 -5.87
N THR A 121 0.19 21.11 -5.43
CA THR A 121 1.24 21.77 -6.22
C THR A 121 2.49 20.90 -6.28
N PRO A 122 3.03 20.62 -7.48
CA PRO A 122 4.24 19.81 -7.61
C PRO A 122 5.47 20.50 -6.98
N LEU A 123 6.39 19.67 -6.49
CA LEU A 123 7.71 20.14 -6.08
C LEU A 123 8.49 20.58 -7.33
N THR A 124 9.21 21.69 -7.18
CA THR A 124 10.19 22.11 -8.18
C THR A 124 11.40 21.20 -8.16
N ARG A 125 12.17 21.16 -9.26
CA ARG A 125 13.42 20.41 -9.34
C ARG A 125 14.36 20.71 -8.16
N ARG A 126 14.45 21.98 -7.76
CA ARG A 126 15.33 22.42 -6.67
C ARG A 126 14.82 21.99 -5.29
N GLU A 127 13.51 22.06 -5.06
CA GLU A 127 12.88 21.54 -3.84
C GLU A 127 13.11 20.02 -3.70
N THR A 128 12.91 19.27 -4.78
CA THR A 128 13.18 17.82 -4.81
C THR A 128 14.65 17.51 -4.54
N GLU A 129 15.58 18.19 -5.21
CA GLU A 129 17.01 18.01 -5.01
C GLU A 129 17.46 18.27 -3.57
N ILE A 130 16.94 19.33 -2.94
CA ILE A 130 17.22 19.64 -1.53
C ILE A 130 16.64 18.58 -0.59
N LEU A 131 15.44 18.06 -0.88
CA LEU A 131 14.85 16.98 -0.09
C LEU A 131 15.57 15.64 -0.27
N LYS A 132 16.18 15.36 -1.42
CA LYS A 132 17.03 14.16 -1.61
C LYS A 132 18.24 14.19 -0.69
N TRP A 133 18.99 15.29 -0.70
CA TRP A 133 20.11 15.43 0.23
C TRP A 133 19.67 15.43 1.70
N ALA A 134 18.49 15.98 1.99
CA ALA A 134 17.90 15.89 3.32
C ALA A 134 17.61 14.43 3.72
N ALA A 135 17.16 13.59 2.78
CA ALA A 135 16.93 12.16 3.00
C ALA A 135 18.23 11.40 3.29
N ASP A 136 19.33 11.83 2.68
CA ASP A 136 20.69 11.32 2.96
C ASP A 136 21.30 11.89 4.26
N GLY A 137 20.50 12.61 5.07
CA GLY A 137 20.91 13.14 6.37
C GLY A 137 21.70 14.45 6.32
N LYS A 138 21.78 15.14 5.17
CA LYS A 138 22.57 16.37 5.02
C LYS A 138 21.92 17.57 5.72
N THR A 139 22.72 18.37 6.41
CA THR A 139 22.29 19.64 7.01
C THR A 139 22.06 20.71 5.94
N SER A 140 21.41 21.82 6.30
CA SER A 140 21.26 22.94 5.33
C SER A 140 22.60 23.52 4.90
N SER A 141 23.62 23.49 5.77
CA SER A 141 24.99 23.89 5.46
C SER A 141 25.62 22.96 4.42
N ASP A 142 25.57 21.65 4.66
CA ASP A 142 26.11 20.66 3.72
C ASP A 142 25.46 20.79 2.34
N VAL A 143 24.13 20.93 2.30
CA VAL A 143 23.38 21.10 1.04
C VAL A 143 23.77 22.40 0.33
N SER A 144 24.05 23.46 1.09
CA SER A 144 24.47 24.74 0.53
C SER A 144 25.83 24.64 -0.17
N GLU A 145 26.75 23.88 0.41
CA GLU A 145 28.07 23.58 -0.15
C GLU A 145 27.95 22.68 -1.38
N ILE A 146 27.22 21.57 -1.27
CA ILE A 146 27.02 20.59 -2.35
C ILE A 146 26.40 21.25 -3.59
N LEU A 147 25.41 22.12 -3.38
CA LEU A 147 24.64 22.73 -4.45
C LEU A 147 25.13 24.14 -4.84
N ALA A 148 26.24 24.60 -4.27
CA ALA A 148 26.85 25.90 -4.48
C ALA A 148 25.86 27.08 -4.40
N ILE A 149 25.03 27.11 -3.35
CA ILE A 149 24.05 28.19 -3.09
C ILE A 149 24.10 28.63 -1.64
N ALA A 150 23.54 29.80 -1.33
CA ALA A 150 23.43 30.26 0.05
C ALA A 150 22.53 29.31 0.88
N GLU A 151 22.92 29.10 2.15
CA GLU A 151 22.13 28.31 3.10
C GLU A 151 20.71 28.86 3.30
N SER A 152 20.54 30.19 3.21
CA SER A 152 19.23 30.85 3.22
C SER A 152 18.33 30.40 2.07
N THR A 153 18.90 30.19 0.87
CA THR A 153 18.20 29.67 -0.30
C THR A 153 17.77 28.21 -0.08
N VAL A 154 18.62 27.39 0.55
CA VAL A 154 18.26 26.02 0.94
C VAL A 154 17.08 26.03 1.91
N ARG A 155 17.12 26.89 2.94
CA ARG A 155 16.02 27.04 3.91
C ARG A 155 14.72 27.51 3.25
N PHE A 156 14.81 28.45 2.30
CA PHE A 156 13.66 28.93 1.53
C PHE A 156 12.96 27.80 0.76
N HIS A 157 13.70 27.04 -0.05
CA HIS A 157 13.13 25.91 -0.79
C HIS A 157 12.63 24.81 0.13
N THR A 158 13.32 24.54 1.24
CA THR A 158 12.87 23.57 2.25
C THR A 158 11.51 23.97 2.83
N LYS A 159 11.33 25.26 3.17
CA LYS A 159 10.05 25.78 3.69
C LYS A 159 8.92 25.65 2.67
N ASN A 160 9.19 25.94 1.40
CA ASN A 160 8.21 25.78 0.33
C ASN A 160 7.83 24.31 0.13
N ALA A 161 8.81 23.41 0.14
CA ALA A 161 8.57 21.98 0.03
C ALA A 161 7.73 21.44 1.21
N ILE A 162 8.05 21.85 2.45
CA ILE A 162 7.26 21.52 3.65
C ILE A 162 5.80 21.97 3.47
N SER A 163 5.58 23.20 3.01
CA SER A 163 4.24 23.75 2.79
C SER A 163 3.48 22.99 1.71
N LYS A 164 4.10 22.75 0.54
CA LYS A 164 3.48 22.00 -0.57
C LYS A 164 3.11 20.58 -0.18
N LEU A 165 3.95 19.93 0.63
CA LEU A 165 3.72 18.58 1.13
C LEU A 165 2.81 18.57 2.36
N GLY A 166 2.30 19.70 2.86
CA GLY A 166 1.49 19.75 4.07
C GLY A 166 2.15 19.08 5.28
N ALA A 167 3.48 19.18 5.37
CA ALA A 167 4.27 18.57 6.44
C ALA A 167 4.52 19.57 7.57
N ARG A 168 4.83 19.07 8.78
CA ARG A 168 5.12 19.92 9.95
C ARG A 168 6.57 20.35 10.06
N ASN A 169 7.50 19.56 9.50
CA ASN A 169 8.93 19.81 9.57
C ASN A 169 9.65 19.13 8.39
N ARG A 170 10.95 19.39 8.27
CA ARG A 170 11.80 18.87 7.19
C ARG A 170 11.78 17.34 7.14
N THR A 171 11.88 16.66 8.28
CA THR A 171 11.87 15.20 8.37
C THR A 171 10.54 14.60 7.88
N ALA A 172 9.41 15.17 8.31
CA ALA A 172 8.09 14.77 7.86
C ALA A 172 7.89 15.04 6.35
N ALA A 173 8.45 16.13 5.84
CA ALA A 173 8.43 16.43 4.40
C ALA A 173 9.25 15.41 3.60
N VAL A 174 10.44 15.05 4.07
CA VAL A 174 11.26 13.98 3.47
C VAL A 174 10.50 12.66 3.47
N ALA A 175 9.95 12.24 4.63
CA ALA A 175 9.20 10.99 4.74
C ALA A 175 7.99 10.96 3.80
N ARG A 176 7.22 12.04 3.74
CA ARG A 176 6.08 12.14 2.82
C ARG A 176 6.51 12.16 1.36
N ALA A 177 7.56 12.89 1.01
CA ALA A 177 8.08 12.89 -0.37
C ALA A 177 8.60 11.50 -0.78
N ALA A 178 9.23 10.76 0.13
CA ALA A 178 9.66 9.38 -0.09
C ALA A 178 8.45 8.44 -0.31
N LEU A 179 7.45 8.49 0.57
CA LEU A 179 6.22 7.69 0.45
C LEU A 179 5.46 7.97 -0.85
N LEU A 180 5.54 9.20 -1.37
CA LEU A 180 4.91 9.57 -2.63
C LEU A 180 5.79 9.29 -3.87
N GLY A 181 6.97 8.70 -3.68
CA GLY A 181 7.92 8.42 -4.76
C GLY A 181 8.47 9.68 -5.45
N LEU A 182 8.48 10.82 -4.76
CA LEU A 182 8.93 12.12 -5.30
C LEU A 182 10.45 12.32 -5.19
N LEU A 183 11.17 11.46 -4.46
CA LEU A 183 12.62 11.55 -4.22
C LEU A 183 13.47 10.66 -5.16
N ARG A 184 12.99 10.36 -6.37
CA ARG A 184 13.73 9.58 -7.38
C ARG A 184 14.80 10.42 -8.06
#